data_AF-A0A401RIW6-F1
#
_entry.id   AF-A0A401RIW6-F1
#
_cell.length_a   1.000
_cell.length_b   1.000
_cell.length_c   1.000
_cell.angle_alpha   90.00
_cell.angle_beta   90.00
_cell.angle_gamma   90.00
#
_symmetry.space_group_name_H-M   'P 1'
#
loop_
_entity.id
_entity.type
_entity.pdbx_description
1 polymer ?
#
loop_
_entity_poly.entity_id
_entity_poly.type
_entity_poly.pdbx_seq_one_letter_code
_entity_poly.pdbx_strand_id
1 'polypeptide(L)'
;MNLYGSPREFTGFPDPYVDMNLGKSEAMAYRGRVLVELSTKLVDQAEQKIEEIPSDDLLRVEKHLRRRKFHLCAVFYSATMLQEVGEAIQFEVSIGNYGNKFDATCLPLASTTQYSRAVFDGCHYYFLPWGNVKPVVVLSSYWEDISYRIDALNILLNAVDRLESRLELVHLAIKAKSPDSEVKRRIDELIDIVITDCR
;
A
#
# COMPACT_ATOMS: atom_id res chain seq x y z
N MET A 1 -13.39 7.12 -14.04
CA MET A 1 -12.03 7.06 -14.60
C MET A 1 -11.67 5.59 -14.75
N ASN A 2 -11.58 5.08 -15.98
CA ASN A 2 -11.15 3.70 -16.22
C ASN A 2 -9.64 3.72 -16.41
N LEU A 3 -8.94 2.98 -15.56
CA LEU A 3 -7.50 2.92 -15.54
C LEU A 3 -7.05 1.62 -16.23
N TYR A 4 -6.19 1.75 -17.23
CA TYR A 4 -5.62 0.64 -18.01
C TYR A 4 -4.11 0.64 -17.83
N GLY A 5 -3.51 -0.49 -17.46
CA GLY A 5 -2.06 -0.65 -17.38
C GLY A 5 -1.63 -2.10 -17.17
N SER A 6 -0.35 -2.37 -17.34
CA SER A 6 0.26 -3.68 -17.10
C SER A 6 0.11 -4.10 -15.62
N PRO A 7 0.07 -5.41 -15.32
CA PRO A 7 -0.19 -5.91 -13.97
C PRO A 7 0.97 -5.70 -12.98
N ARG A 8 2.14 -5.22 -13.42
CA ARG A 8 3.37 -5.11 -12.60
C ARG A 8 4.16 -3.84 -12.94
N GLU A 9 4.75 -3.23 -11.91
CA GLU A 9 5.64 -2.08 -12.07
C GLU A 9 7.04 -2.53 -12.49
N PHE A 10 7.36 -2.47 -13.78
CA PHE A 10 8.72 -2.69 -14.27
C PHE A 10 9.47 -1.36 -14.27
N THR A 11 10.49 -1.25 -13.42
CA THR A 11 11.41 -0.11 -13.43
C THR A 11 12.81 -0.66 -13.62
N GLY A 12 13.49 -0.25 -14.68
CA GLY A 12 14.87 -0.68 -14.97
C GLY A 12 15.04 -1.93 -15.85
N PHE A 13 13.95 -2.58 -16.28
CA PHE A 13 13.97 -3.69 -17.25
C PHE A 13 12.88 -3.46 -18.32
N PRO A 14 13.05 -4.03 -19.54
CA PRO A 14 12.01 -3.96 -20.56
C PRO A 14 10.70 -4.55 -20.03
N ASP A 15 9.62 -3.76 -20.07
CA ASP A 15 8.28 -4.22 -19.68
C ASP A 15 7.78 -5.24 -20.72
N PRO A 16 7.67 -6.54 -20.37
CA PRO A 16 7.17 -7.56 -21.29
C PRO A 16 5.69 -7.36 -21.65
N TYR A 17 5.03 -6.42 -20.98
CA TYR A 17 3.62 -6.10 -21.11
C TYR A 17 3.39 -4.68 -21.65
N VAL A 18 4.36 -4.10 -22.36
CA VAL A 18 4.24 -2.72 -22.89
C VAL A 18 3.00 -2.52 -23.77
N ASP A 19 2.60 -3.55 -24.53
CA ASP A 19 1.42 -3.51 -25.38
C ASP A 19 0.10 -3.42 -24.58
N MET A 20 0.09 -3.89 -23.33
CA MET A 20 -1.03 -3.67 -22.41
C MET A 20 -1.14 -2.20 -22.01
N ASN A 21 -0.03 -1.50 -21.79
CA ASN A 21 -0.06 -0.06 -21.51
C ASN A 21 -0.60 0.75 -22.70
N LEU A 22 -0.58 0.17 -23.91
CA LEU A 22 -1.10 0.76 -25.14
C LEU A 22 -2.53 0.30 -25.47
N GLY A 23 -3.18 -0.48 -24.59
CA GLY A 23 -4.55 -0.97 -24.77
C GLY A 23 -4.71 -2.01 -25.89
N LYS A 24 -3.63 -2.73 -26.26
CA LYS A 24 -3.66 -3.70 -27.36
C LYS A 24 -4.09 -5.12 -26.96
N SER A 25 -4.38 -5.37 -25.68
CA SER A 25 -4.85 -6.69 -25.22
C SER A 25 -5.86 -6.57 -24.08
N GLU A 26 -6.78 -7.53 -24.00
CA GLU A 26 -7.80 -7.64 -22.94
C GLU A 26 -7.26 -8.34 -21.68
N ALA A 27 -7.97 -8.15 -20.55
CA ALA A 27 -7.61 -8.52 -19.16
C ALA A 27 -6.59 -7.57 -18.51
N MET A 28 -7.10 -6.49 -17.90
CA MET A 28 -6.28 -5.43 -17.33
C MET A 28 -6.66 -5.15 -15.87
N ALA A 29 -5.66 -5.19 -14.99
CA ALA A 29 -5.74 -4.61 -13.66
C ALA A 29 -4.69 -3.50 -13.62
N TYR A 30 -5.10 -2.25 -13.78
CA TYR A 30 -4.17 -1.14 -13.64
C TYR A 30 -3.54 -1.17 -12.26
N ARG A 31 -2.22 -1.24 -12.24
CA ARG A 31 -1.40 -1.15 -11.04
C ARG A 31 -0.40 -0.03 -11.23
N GLY A 32 -0.86 1.19 -10.97
CA GLY A 32 -0.07 2.39 -11.14
C GLY A 32 -0.43 3.46 -10.12
N ARG A 33 0.18 4.62 -10.28
CA ARG A 33 0.01 5.77 -9.39
C ARG A 33 -0.68 6.89 -10.16
N VAL A 34 -1.63 7.53 -9.48
CA VAL A 34 -2.28 8.74 -9.97
C VAL A 34 -1.79 9.89 -9.12
N LEU A 35 -1.30 10.95 -9.76
CA LEU A 35 -1.08 12.22 -9.09
C LEU A 35 -2.41 12.97 -9.06
N VAL A 36 -2.87 13.32 -7.86
CA VAL A 36 -4.14 14.03 -7.64
C VAL A 36 -3.84 15.29 -6.85
N GLU A 37 -4.29 16.42 -7.37
CA GLU A 37 -4.35 17.68 -6.64
C GLU A 37 -5.81 18.06 -6.42
N LEU A 38 -6.14 18.51 -5.21
CA LEU A 38 -7.45 19.07 -4.88
C LEU A 38 -7.29 20.57 -4.66
N SER A 39 -7.99 21.38 -5.45
CA SER A 39 -8.03 22.83 -5.31
C SER A 39 -9.47 23.28 -5.07
N THR A 40 -9.69 24.08 -4.03
CA THR A 40 -11.00 24.68 -3.74
C THR A 40 -10.95 26.18 -3.99
N LYS A 41 -11.82 26.67 -4.87
CA LYS A 41 -11.93 28.09 -5.22
C LYS A 41 -13.39 28.51 -5.18
N LEU A 42 -13.67 29.68 -4.61
CA LEU A 42 -14.99 30.31 -4.72
C LEU A 42 -15.09 30.95 -6.10
N VAL A 43 -15.84 30.31 -6.99
CA VAL A 43 -16.03 30.76 -8.38
C VAL A 43 -17.50 30.63 -8.77
N ASP A 44 -18.01 31.58 -9.56
CA ASP A 44 -19.39 31.55 -10.05
C ASP A 44 -19.60 30.41 -11.07
N GLN A 45 -18.55 30.05 -11.82
CA GLN A 45 -18.52 28.90 -12.72
C GLN A 45 -17.17 28.16 -12.60
N ALA A 46 -17.23 26.84 -12.50
CA ALA A 46 -16.05 25.99 -12.53
C ALA A 46 -15.62 25.73 -13.98
N GLU A 47 -14.45 26.23 -14.38
CA GLU A 47 -13.84 25.86 -15.66
C GLU A 47 -13.10 24.52 -15.52
N GLN A 48 -13.43 23.55 -16.38
CA GLN A 48 -12.68 22.31 -16.48
C GLN A 48 -11.73 22.39 -17.68
N LYS A 49 -10.45 22.65 -17.40
CA LYS A 49 -9.39 22.64 -18.42
C LYS A 49 -8.55 21.37 -18.30
N ILE A 50 -8.21 20.79 -19.43
CA ILE A 50 -7.24 19.71 -19.53
C ILE A 50 -5.94 20.36 -19.97
N GLU A 51 -4.95 20.35 -19.08
CA GLU A 51 -3.63 20.95 -19.30
C GLU A 51 -2.55 19.91 -18.98
N GLU A 52 -1.39 20.03 -19.62
CA GLU A 52 -0.25 19.19 -19.27
C GLU A 52 0.27 19.53 -17.87
N ILE A 53 0.75 18.53 -17.14
CA ILE A 53 1.32 18.73 -15.81
C ILE A 53 2.65 19.49 -15.96
N PRO A 54 2.83 20.64 -15.30
CA PRO A 54 4.08 21.39 -15.35
C PRO A 54 5.28 20.55 -14.91
N SER A 55 6.44 20.73 -15.57
CA SER A 55 7.67 19.99 -15.24
C SER A 55 8.14 20.21 -13.81
N ASP A 56 7.93 21.42 -13.27
CA ASP A 56 8.28 21.74 -11.88
C ASP A 56 7.47 20.90 -10.88
N ASP A 57 6.20 20.63 -11.17
CA ASP A 57 5.36 19.77 -10.32
C ASP A 57 5.79 18.31 -10.39
N LEU A 58 6.19 17.84 -11.58
CA LEU A 58 6.78 16.51 -11.75
C LEU A 58 8.05 16.37 -10.90
N LEU A 59 8.98 17.32 -10.97
CA LEU A 59 10.21 17.30 -10.19
C LEU A 59 9.94 17.31 -8.68
N ARG A 60 8.93 18.04 -8.22
CA ARG A 60 8.52 18.06 -6.80
C ARG A 60 8.03 16.70 -6.33
N VAL A 61 7.37 15.92 -7.18
CA VAL A 61 6.83 14.60 -6.82
C VAL A 61 7.81 13.46 -7.06
N GLU A 62 8.76 13.60 -7.97
CA GLU A 62 9.77 12.58 -8.28
C GLU A 62 10.58 12.14 -7.05
N LYS A 63 10.81 13.05 -6.10
CA LYS A 63 11.48 12.72 -4.82
C LYS A 63 10.78 11.60 -4.05
N HIS A 64 9.47 11.44 -4.22
CA HIS A 64 8.68 10.39 -3.57
C HIS A 64 8.82 9.02 -4.25
N LEU A 65 9.41 8.96 -5.45
CA LEU A 65 9.76 7.73 -6.15
C LEU A 65 11.07 7.11 -5.61
N ARG A 66 11.79 7.83 -4.73
CA ARG A 66 13.05 7.37 -4.18
C ARG A 66 12.84 6.13 -3.32
N ARG A 67 13.52 5.06 -3.69
CA ARG A 67 13.51 3.80 -2.94
C ARG A 67 14.62 3.76 -1.90
N ARG A 68 14.32 3.19 -0.74
CA ARG A 68 15.28 2.84 0.30
C ARG A 68 15.48 1.33 0.32
N LYS A 69 16.67 0.91 0.73
CA LYS A 69 16.99 -0.51 0.91
C LYS A 69 16.39 -1.02 2.22
N PHE A 70 15.69 -2.13 2.16
CA PHE A 70 15.13 -2.84 3.30
C PHE A 70 15.64 -4.29 3.31
N HIS A 71 15.77 -4.85 4.51
CA HIS A 71 16.15 -6.23 4.72
C HIS A 71 15.02 -6.95 5.44
N LEU A 72 14.52 -8.03 4.85
CA LEU A 72 13.59 -8.95 5.51
C LEU A 72 14.36 -10.20 5.93
N CYS A 73 14.30 -10.50 7.22
CA CYS A 73 14.84 -11.72 7.82
C CYS A 73 13.67 -12.61 8.21
N ALA A 74 13.59 -13.80 7.61
CA ALA A 74 12.57 -14.80 7.90
C ALA A 74 13.22 -16.02 8.55
N VAL A 75 12.76 -16.37 9.75
CA VAL A 75 13.25 -17.51 10.51
C VAL A 75 12.17 -18.58 10.54
N PHE A 76 12.50 -19.78 10.09
CA PHE A 76 11.59 -20.91 10.06
C PHE A 76 11.67 -21.69 11.37
N TYR A 77 10.64 -21.55 12.20
CA TYR A 77 10.61 -22.22 13.50
C TYR A 77 10.32 -23.73 13.39
N SER A 78 9.30 -24.11 12.63
CA SER A 78 8.90 -25.50 12.40
C SER A 78 8.09 -25.64 11.12
N ALA A 79 8.09 -26.83 10.53
CA ALA A 79 7.19 -27.21 9.43
C ALA A 79 6.56 -28.56 9.76
N THR A 80 5.31 -28.54 10.23
CA THR A 80 4.54 -29.69 10.70
C THR A 80 3.23 -29.80 9.92
N MET A 81 2.43 -30.84 10.19
CA MET A 81 1.12 -31.05 9.55
C MET A 81 1.20 -31.12 8.01
N LEU A 82 2.31 -31.65 7.49
CA LEU A 82 2.47 -31.88 6.07
C LEU A 82 1.73 -33.16 5.68
N GLN A 83 1.05 -33.13 4.54
CA GLN A 83 0.48 -34.32 3.91
C GLN A 83 1.61 -35.17 3.32
N GLU A 84 1.32 -36.41 2.91
CA GLU A 84 2.33 -37.32 2.33
C GLU A 84 3.02 -36.66 1.13
N VAL A 85 4.25 -36.16 1.33
CA VAL A 85 5.05 -35.51 0.29
C VAL A 85 6.11 -36.50 -0.19
N GLY A 86 5.99 -36.95 -1.44
CA GLY A 86 6.94 -37.90 -2.04
C GLY A 86 8.33 -37.31 -2.34
N GLU A 87 8.42 -35.99 -2.49
CA GLU A 87 9.65 -35.27 -2.85
C GLU A 87 10.20 -34.41 -1.71
N ALA A 88 11.43 -33.93 -1.86
CA ALA A 88 12.02 -33.01 -0.91
C ALA A 88 11.34 -31.63 -0.99
N ILE A 89 11.08 -31.03 0.16
CA ILE A 89 10.38 -29.76 0.31
C ILE A 89 11.39 -28.64 0.46
N GLN A 90 11.12 -27.51 -0.18
CA GLN A 90 11.83 -26.25 -0.02
C GLN A 90 10.79 -25.14 0.18
N PHE A 91 11.05 -24.25 1.15
CA PHE A 91 10.26 -23.03 1.31
C PHE A 91 10.95 -21.87 0.61
N GLU A 92 10.15 -21.00 0.00
CA GLU A 92 10.58 -19.74 -0.59
C GLU A 92 9.95 -18.59 0.21
N VAL A 93 10.73 -17.54 0.45
CA VAL A 93 10.27 -16.28 1.03
C VAL A 93 10.46 -15.17 0.01
N SER A 94 9.37 -14.51 -0.36
CA SER A 94 9.40 -13.35 -1.26
C SER A 94 8.64 -12.17 -0.67
N ILE A 95 9.05 -10.97 -1.06
CA ILE A 95 8.31 -9.72 -0.82
C ILE A 95 8.22 -8.97 -2.14
N GLY A 96 7.01 -8.90 -2.70
CA GLY A 96 6.84 -8.56 -4.12
C GLY A 96 7.65 -9.50 -5.01
N ASN A 97 8.44 -8.94 -5.93
CA ASN A 97 9.29 -9.73 -6.82
C ASN A 97 10.64 -10.11 -6.18
N TYR A 98 11.03 -9.49 -5.06
CA TYR A 98 12.29 -9.81 -4.40
C TYR A 98 12.21 -11.19 -3.75
N GLY A 99 13.07 -12.10 -4.18
CA GLY A 99 13.11 -13.48 -3.70
C GLY A 99 12.19 -14.45 -4.44
N ASN A 100 11.42 -13.99 -5.44
CA ASN A 100 10.66 -14.88 -6.30
C ASN A 100 11.58 -15.54 -7.33
N LYS A 101 11.81 -16.85 -7.24
CA LYS A 101 12.73 -17.57 -8.14
C LYS A 101 12.25 -17.66 -9.59
N PHE A 102 10.96 -17.43 -9.82
CA PHE A 102 10.34 -17.45 -11.14
C PHE A 102 10.32 -16.06 -11.80
N ASP A 103 10.74 -15.01 -11.07
CA ASP A 103 10.75 -13.65 -11.56
C ASP A 103 12.18 -13.21 -11.88
N ALA A 104 12.40 -12.78 -13.13
CA ALA A 104 13.70 -12.34 -13.64
C ALA A 104 13.89 -10.81 -13.60
N THR A 105 12.94 -10.06 -13.03
CA THR A 105 12.98 -8.59 -12.97
C THR A 105 13.79 -8.06 -11.80
N CYS A 106 14.12 -8.93 -10.85
CA CYS A 106 14.95 -8.61 -9.69
C CYS A 106 16.25 -9.41 -9.76
N LEU A 107 17.29 -8.88 -9.11
CA LEU A 107 18.52 -9.64 -8.93
C LEU A 107 18.22 -10.95 -8.17
N PRO A 108 18.82 -12.08 -8.57
CA PRO A 108 18.68 -13.33 -7.83
C PRO A 108 19.10 -13.16 -6.37
N LEU A 109 18.25 -13.65 -5.46
CA LEU A 109 18.49 -13.62 -4.02
C LEU A 109 18.36 -15.03 -3.45
N ALA A 110 19.14 -15.32 -2.40
CA ALA A 110 18.96 -16.53 -1.61
C ALA A 110 17.68 -16.40 -0.78
N SER A 111 16.55 -16.75 -1.40
CA SER A 111 15.20 -16.63 -0.83
C SER A 111 14.62 -17.95 -0.36
N THR A 112 15.39 -19.03 -0.42
CA THR A 112 14.88 -20.39 -0.19
C THR A 112 15.61 -21.12 0.91
N THR A 113 14.89 -22.03 1.59
CA THR A 113 15.52 -23.02 2.48
C THR A 113 16.23 -24.09 1.66
N GLN A 114 17.10 -24.88 2.30
CA GLN A 114 17.57 -26.12 1.67
C GLN A 114 16.42 -27.11 1.49
N TYR A 115 16.51 -27.95 0.46
CA TYR A 115 15.59 -29.07 0.28
C TYR A 115 15.71 -30.06 1.43
N SER A 116 14.58 -30.49 1.99
CA SER A 116 14.53 -31.47 3.08
C SER A 116 13.35 -32.42 2.90
N ARG A 117 13.55 -33.70 3.20
CA ARG A 117 12.48 -34.70 3.13
C ARG A 117 11.67 -34.68 4.42
N ALA A 118 10.35 -34.76 4.27
CA ALA A 118 9.46 -34.87 5.40
C ALA A 118 9.53 -36.28 6.02
N VAL A 119 9.39 -36.32 7.34
CA VAL A 119 9.41 -37.54 8.14
C VAL A 119 8.04 -37.69 8.79
N PHE A 120 7.49 -38.89 8.78
CA PHE A 120 6.22 -39.19 9.44
C PHE A 120 6.39 -39.18 10.96
N ASP A 121 5.47 -38.55 11.69
CA ASP A 121 5.47 -38.48 13.15
C ASP A 121 5.12 -39.83 13.82
N GLY A 122 4.65 -40.81 13.03
CA GLY A 122 4.24 -42.12 13.50
C GLY A 122 2.74 -42.24 13.78
N CYS A 123 1.97 -41.15 13.65
CA CYS A 123 0.56 -41.13 14.03
C CYS A 123 -0.33 -40.36 13.04
N HIS A 124 -0.06 -39.07 12.81
CA HIS A 124 -1.04 -38.16 12.19
C HIS A 124 -0.50 -37.38 10.99
N TYR A 125 0.79 -37.05 10.93
CA TYR A 125 1.30 -36.13 9.90
C TYR A 125 2.80 -36.25 9.63
N TYR A 126 3.24 -35.65 8.51
CA TYR A 126 4.64 -35.48 8.20
C TYR A 126 5.16 -34.11 8.67
N PHE A 127 6.45 -34.03 9.00
CA PHE A 127 7.11 -32.79 9.39
C PHE A 127 8.56 -32.74 8.89
N LEU A 128 9.15 -31.54 8.83
CA LEU A 128 10.58 -31.40 8.57
C LEU A 128 11.37 -31.41 9.88
N PRO A 129 12.36 -32.31 10.06
CA PRO A 129 13.07 -32.49 11.32
C PRO A 129 14.19 -31.46 11.50
N TRP A 130 13.87 -30.16 11.47
CA TRP A 130 14.86 -29.10 11.63
C TRP A 130 15.52 -29.07 13.01
N GLY A 131 14.88 -29.63 14.05
CA GLY A 131 15.45 -29.71 15.39
C GLY A 131 15.95 -28.35 15.88
N ASN A 132 17.23 -28.28 16.26
CA ASN A 132 17.90 -27.05 16.72
C ASN A 132 18.53 -26.23 15.59
N VAL A 133 18.49 -26.69 14.34
CA VAL A 133 19.04 -26.00 13.17
C VAL A 133 17.88 -25.39 12.38
N LYS A 134 17.51 -24.16 12.75
CA LYS A 134 16.39 -23.44 12.12
C LYS A 134 16.85 -22.75 10.83
N PRO A 135 16.20 -23.01 9.68
CA PRO A 135 16.51 -22.27 8.45
C PRO A 135 16.23 -20.78 8.62
N VAL A 136 17.11 -19.96 8.05
CA VAL A 136 16.96 -18.50 7.99
C VAL A 136 17.13 -18.06 6.55
N VAL A 137 16.24 -17.18 6.10
CA VAL A 137 16.30 -16.56 4.79
C VAL A 137 16.41 -15.05 4.98
N VAL A 138 17.35 -14.42 4.28
CA VAL A 138 17.54 -12.96 4.30
C VAL A 138 17.47 -12.44 2.88
N LEU A 139 16.57 -11.50 2.65
CA LEU A 139 16.39 -10.86 1.36
C LEU A 139 16.51 -9.34 1.46
N SER A 140 17.21 -8.77 0.48
CA SER A 140 17.32 -7.32 0.30
C SER A 140 16.29 -6.88 -0.71
N SER A 141 15.56 -5.81 -0.41
CA SER A 141 14.52 -5.26 -1.27
C SER A 141 14.61 -3.73 -1.29
N TYR A 142 14.03 -3.10 -2.31
CA TYR A 142 14.00 -1.64 -2.41
C TYR A 142 12.58 -1.17 -2.57
N TRP A 143 12.13 -0.33 -1.64
CA TRP A 143 10.76 0.18 -1.58
C TRP A 143 10.76 1.69 -1.42
N GLU A 144 9.73 2.33 -1.96
CA GLU A 144 9.50 3.75 -1.79
C GLU A 144 9.19 4.07 -0.33
N ASP A 145 9.62 5.24 0.11
CA ASP A 145 9.21 5.78 1.40
C ASP A 145 7.80 6.36 1.26
N ILE A 146 6.79 5.56 1.60
CA ILE A 146 5.38 5.95 1.51
C ILE A 146 4.87 6.65 2.78
N SER A 147 5.75 6.97 3.75
CA SER A 147 5.35 7.57 5.03
C SER A 147 4.53 8.85 4.82
N TYR A 148 4.93 9.68 3.85
CA TYR A 148 4.19 10.91 3.49
C TYR A 148 2.72 10.66 3.12
N ARG A 149 2.39 9.51 2.50
CA ARG A 149 1.00 9.17 2.16
C ARG A 149 0.22 8.78 3.41
N ILE A 150 0.87 8.04 4.31
CA ILE A 150 0.27 7.64 5.58
C ILE A 150 0.06 8.87 6.46
N ASP A 151 1.03 9.77 6.52
CA ASP A 151 0.92 11.03 7.26
C ASP A 151 -0.22 11.90 6.73
N ALA A 152 -0.31 12.07 5.41
CA ALA A 152 -1.41 12.82 4.79
C ALA A 152 -2.77 12.16 5.05
N LEU A 153 -2.86 10.83 4.93
CA LEU A 153 -4.08 10.08 5.25
C LEU A 153 -4.46 10.26 6.72
N ASN A 154 -3.50 10.17 7.63
CA ASN A 154 -3.74 10.35 9.06
C ASN A 154 -4.23 11.76 9.38
N ILE A 155 -3.66 12.79 8.74
CA ILE A 155 -4.14 14.17 8.88
C ILE A 155 -5.60 14.29 8.42
N LEU A 156 -5.93 13.74 7.25
CA LEU A 156 -7.29 13.75 6.72
C LEU A 156 -8.28 12.99 7.61
N LEU A 157 -7.92 11.79 8.06
CA LEU A 157 -8.76 11.00 8.97
C LEU A 157 -9.00 11.75 10.29
N ASN A 158 -7.95 12.34 10.87
CA ASN A 158 -8.10 13.16 12.08
C ASN A 158 -8.99 14.38 11.85
N ALA A 159 -8.94 15.02 10.67
CA ALA A 159 -9.82 16.13 10.33
C ALA A 159 -11.28 15.67 10.18
N VAL A 160 -11.52 14.51 9.56
CA VAL A 160 -12.85 13.88 9.46
C VAL A 160 -13.40 13.57 10.85
N ASP A 161 -12.63 12.89 11.70
CA ASP A 161 -13.05 12.52 13.06
C ASP A 161 -13.42 13.76 13.90
N ARG A 162 -12.64 14.84 13.78
CA ARG A 162 -12.93 16.13 14.44
C ARG A 162 -14.21 16.76 13.91
N LEU A 163 -14.39 16.77 12.58
CA LEU A 163 -15.60 17.32 11.95
C LEU A 163 -16.85 16.55 12.40
N GLU A 164 -16.81 15.22 12.35
CA GLU A 164 -17.92 14.36 12.79
C GLU A 164 -18.27 14.59 14.26
N SER A 165 -17.25 14.62 15.13
CA SER A 165 -17.43 14.90 16.56
C SER A 165 -18.07 16.27 16.83
N ARG A 166 -17.70 17.30 16.07
CA ARG A 166 -18.29 18.65 16.21
C ARG A 166 -19.70 18.74 15.63
N LEU A 167 -19.96 18.08 14.51
CA LEU A 167 -21.30 17.97 13.94
C LEU A 167 -22.27 17.30 14.90
N GLU A 168 -21.82 16.24 15.59
CA GLU A 168 -22.63 15.57 16.61
C GLU A 168 -23.03 16.53 17.75
N LEU A 169 -22.10 17.38 18.22
CA LEU A 169 -22.41 18.39 19.23
C LEU A 169 -23.45 19.42 18.76
N VAL A 170 -23.39 19.84 17.49
CA VAL A 170 -24.40 20.73 16.89
C VAL A 170 -25.75 20.02 16.81
N HIS A 171 -25.79 18.78 16.32
CA HIS A 171 -27.00 17.97 16.25
C HIS A 171 -27.64 17.78 17.63
N LEU A 172 -26.84 17.49 18.66
CA LEU A 172 -27.30 17.36 20.04
C LEU A 172 -27.89 18.68 20.56
N ALA A 173 -27.24 19.81 20.30
CA ALA A 173 -27.74 21.13 20.72
C ALA A 173 -29.11 21.46 20.08
N ILE A 174 -29.26 21.17 18.78
CA ILE A 174 -30.54 21.33 18.05
C ILE A 174 -31.61 20.41 18.62
N LYS A 175 -31.29 19.12 18.83
CA LYS A 175 -32.23 18.13 19.37
C LYS A 175 -32.69 18.48 20.79
N ALA A 176 -31.80 19.04 21.60
CA ALA A 176 -32.11 19.54 22.94
C ALA A 176 -32.92 20.86 22.95
N LYS A 177 -33.20 21.45 21.77
CA LYS A 177 -33.82 22.79 21.63
C LYS A 177 -33.06 23.85 22.42
N SER A 178 -31.74 23.78 22.36
CA SER A 178 -30.86 24.77 22.99
C SER A 178 -31.11 26.17 22.39
N PRO A 179 -30.80 27.25 23.12
CA PRO A 179 -30.94 28.61 22.59
C PRO A 179 -30.18 28.80 21.28
N ASP A 180 -30.73 29.57 20.34
CA ASP A 180 -30.13 29.84 19.03
C ASP A 180 -28.69 30.39 19.14
N SER A 181 -28.40 31.18 20.19
CA SER A 181 -27.06 31.69 20.45
C SER A 181 -26.03 30.58 20.71
N GLU A 182 -26.43 29.50 21.39
CA GLU A 182 -25.56 28.37 21.70
C GLU A 182 -25.36 27.47 20.48
N VAL A 183 -26.42 27.26 19.68
CA VAL A 183 -26.31 26.52 18.41
C VAL A 183 -25.37 27.28 17.46
N LYS A 184 -25.55 28.60 17.33
CA LYS A 184 -24.68 29.45 16.50
C LYS A 184 -23.22 29.37 16.94
N ARG A 185 -22.95 29.51 18.25
CA ARG A 185 -21.61 29.39 18.81
C ARG A 185 -20.93 28.06 18.43
N ARG A 186 -21.66 26.95 18.46
CA ARG A 186 -21.13 25.62 18.08
C ARG A 186 -20.89 25.48 16.58
N ILE A 187 -21.71 26.11 15.75
CA ILE A 187 -21.49 26.18 14.30
C ILE A 187 -20.23 26.99 14.00
N ASP A 188 -20.05 28.14 14.65
CA ASP A 188 -18.87 28.98 14.48
C ASP A 188 -17.59 28.21 14.88
N GLU A 189 -17.59 27.52 16.02
CA GLU A 189 -16.48 26.63 16.44
C GLU A 189 -16.19 25.49 15.44
N LEU A 190 -17.23 24.91 14.85
CA LEU A 190 -17.10 23.87 13.83
C LEU A 190 -16.43 24.44 12.57
N ILE A 191 -16.86 25.63 12.12
CA ILE A 191 -16.30 26.29 10.94
C ILE A 191 -14.83 26.64 11.17
N ASP A 192 -14.48 27.17 12.34
CA ASP A 192 -13.08 27.51 12.68
C ASP A 192 -12.16 26.28 12.66
N ILE A 193 -12.64 25.13 13.13
CA ILE A 193 -11.88 23.87 13.08
C ILE A 193 -11.69 23.40 11.64
N VAL A 194 -12.73 23.44 10.81
CA VAL A 194 -12.63 23.09 9.39
C VAL A 194 -11.65 24.01 8.67
N ILE A 195 -11.69 25.32 8.95
CA ILE A 195 -10.74 26.28 8.39
C ILE A 195 -9.30 25.95 8.83
N THR A 196 -9.11 25.57 10.09
CA THR A 196 -7.79 25.22 10.62
C THR A 196 -7.26 23.94 10.00
N ASP A 197 -8.12 22.94 9.79
CA ASP A 197 -7.75 21.64 9.23
C ASP A 197 -7.47 21.68 7.72
N CYS A 198 -7.97 22.70 7.02
CA CYS A 198 -7.78 22.91 5.59
C CYS A 198 -6.63 23.87 5.24
N ARG A 199 -5.90 24.40 6.23
CA ARG A 199 -4.72 25.27 6.05
C ARG A 199 -3.42 24.48 6.04
#